data_AF-A0A1G6BEC3-F1
#
_entry.id   AF-A0A1G6BEC3-F1
#
_cell.length_a   1.000
_cell.length_b   1.000
_cell.length_c   1.000
_cell.angle_alpha   90.00
_cell.angle_beta   90.00
_cell.angle_gamma   90.00
#
_symmetry.space_group_name_H-M   'P 1'
#
loop_
_entity.id
_entity.type
_entity.pdbx_description
1 polymer ?
#
loop_
_entity_poly.entity_id
_entity_poly.type
_entity_poly.pdbx_seq_one_letter_code
_entity_poly.pdbx_strand_id
1 'polypeptide(L)'
;MDIKQLKAFLKERFPLCMKSRSFPVLTVPSIPEKQLARMTRNLSVKEDIISMCDTSLFGKGKNGIAFTDKAVYFKDLFGGVKVIYYDEDWIIGKDDAFDTLGITPTNTFFDNFALTDLIDDLVRMSAESRDSTEEPAPEAAAEAPAESPKTEAEKAPEPDEEDDDDDDEDDDDDDGGSLLLDILDVALDVTEDPSV
;
A
#
# COMPACT_ATOMS: atom_id res chain seq x y z
N MET A 1 -5.31 6.72 -16.34
CA MET A 1 -6.51 5.88 -16.12
C MET A 1 -7.73 6.76 -15.84
N ASP A 2 -8.93 6.45 -16.35
CA ASP A 2 -10.16 7.20 -16.00
C ASP A 2 -10.58 6.88 -14.57
N ILE A 3 -10.54 7.88 -13.69
CA ILE A 3 -10.86 7.77 -12.26
C ILE A 3 -12.29 7.24 -12.03
N LYS A 4 -13.25 7.55 -12.91
CA LYS A 4 -14.63 7.04 -12.76
C LYS A 4 -14.69 5.54 -13.00
N GLN A 5 -14.01 5.06 -14.04
CA GLN A 5 -13.92 3.63 -14.34
C GLN A 5 -13.17 2.90 -13.23
N LEU A 6 -12.04 3.44 -12.78
CA LEU A 6 -11.27 2.89 -11.66
C LEU A 6 -12.09 2.77 -10.37
N LYS A 7 -12.86 3.81 -10.02
CA LYS A 7 -13.78 3.78 -8.86
C LYS A 7 -14.81 2.67 -8.98
N ALA A 8 -15.44 2.52 -10.15
CA ALA A 8 -16.44 1.49 -10.38
C ALA A 8 -15.81 0.09 -10.29
N PHE A 9 -14.65 -0.09 -10.92
CA PHE A 9 -13.88 -1.33 -10.92
C PHE A 9 -13.48 -1.75 -9.51
N LEU A 10 -12.84 -0.86 -8.73
CA LEU A 10 -12.44 -1.15 -7.36
C LEU A 10 -13.64 -1.42 -6.45
N LYS A 11 -14.76 -0.72 -6.64
CA LYS A 11 -15.97 -0.95 -5.86
C LYS A 11 -16.55 -2.35 -6.07
N GLU A 12 -16.44 -2.88 -7.28
CA GLU A 12 -16.94 -4.22 -7.64
C GLU A 12 -15.96 -5.33 -7.23
N ARG A 13 -14.67 -5.15 -7.55
CA ARG A 13 -13.69 -6.23 -7.47
C ARG A 13 -12.99 -6.32 -6.12
N PHE A 14 -12.67 -5.21 -5.48
CA PHE A 14 -11.89 -5.22 -4.24
C PHE A 14 -12.59 -5.95 -3.07
N PRO A 15 -13.93 -5.86 -2.88
CA PRO A 15 -14.62 -6.67 -1.87
C PRO A 15 -14.45 -8.19 -2.05
N LEU A 16 -14.17 -8.66 -3.26
CA LEU A 16 -13.96 -10.08 -3.55
C LEU A 16 -12.58 -10.57 -3.07
N CYS A 17 -11.64 -9.66 -2.83
CA CYS A 17 -10.32 -9.96 -2.29
C CYS A 17 -10.34 -10.16 -0.75
N MET A 18 -11.48 -9.93 -0.10
CA MET A 18 -11.60 -10.04 1.35
C MET A 18 -12.04 -11.46 1.76
N LYS A 19 -11.26 -12.13 2.61
CA LYS A 19 -11.65 -13.41 3.24
C LYS A 19 -12.72 -13.21 4.31
N SER A 20 -12.70 -12.07 4.99
CA SER A 20 -13.63 -11.72 6.07
C SER A 20 -14.48 -10.52 5.71
N ARG A 21 -15.76 -10.55 6.11
CA ARG A 21 -16.69 -9.42 6.00
C ARG A 21 -16.61 -8.44 7.18
N SER A 22 -15.74 -8.69 8.16
CA SER A 22 -15.61 -7.86 9.37
C SER A 22 -15.06 -6.46 9.09
N PHE A 23 -14.33 -6.29 7.99
CA PHE A 23 -13.72 -5.02 7.61
C PHE A 23 -14.29 -4.56 6.27
N PRO A 24 -15.11 -3.49 6.26
CA PRO A 24 -15.73 -3.04 5.02
C PRO A 24 -14.69 -2.44 4.08
N VAL A 25 -14.82 -2.76 2.80
CA VAL A 25 -14.17 -2.01 1.73
C VAL A 25 -14.97 -0.71 1.51
N LEU A 26 -14.27 0.42 1.54
CA LEU A 26 -14.85 1.74 1.36
C LEU A 26 -14.25 2.40 0.13
N THR A 27 -15.11 2.97 -0.72
CA THR A 27 -14.70 3.65 -1.97
C THR A 27 -15.25 5.07 -1.98
N VAL A 28 -14.49 6.04 -2.48
CA VAL A 28 -14.93 7.45 -2.60
C VAL A 28 -16.24 7.54 -3.42
N PRO A 29 -17.23 8.34 -2.99
CA PRO A 29 -17.21 9.29 -1.87
C PRO A 29 -17.70 8.72 -0.53
N SER A 30 -17.88 7.41 -0.40
CA SER A 30 -18.45 6.77 0.80
C SER A 30 -17.45 6.60 1.96
N ILE A 31 -16.20 7.06 1.81
CA ILE A 31 -15.17 6.97 2.85
C ILE A 31 -15.37 8.11 3.85
N PRO A 32 -15.55 7.82 5.16
CA PRO A 32 -15.62 8.88 6.18
C PRO A 32 -14.30 9.67 6.26
N GLU A 33 -14.37 11.00 6.23
CA GLU A 33 -13.18 11.89 6.22
C GLU A 33 -12.17 11.57 7.34
N LYS A 34 -12.67 11.27 8.55
CA LYS A 34 -11.83 10.93 9.70
C LYS A 34 -11.05 9.63 9.50
N GLN A 35 -11.63 8.63 8.82
CA GLN A 35 -10.95 7.38 8.50
C GLN A 35 -9.96 7.59 7.35
N LEU A 36 -10.39 8.32 6.32
CA LEU A 36 -9.54 8.70 5.19
C LEU A 36 -8.26 9.41 5.65
N ALA A 37 -8.38 10.43 6.51
CA ALA A 37 -7.25 11.18 7.05
C ALA A 37 -6.31 10.30 7.88
N ARG A 38 -6.85 9.35 8.67
CA ARG A 38 -6.05 8.40 9.45
C ARG A 38 -5.25 7.46 8.57
N MET A 39 -5.89 6.85 7.56
CA MET A 39 -5.23 5.95 6.63
C MET A 39 -4.17 6.66 5.81
N THR A 40 -4.51 7.83 5.25
CA THR A 40 -3.57 8.67 4.49
C THR A 40 -2.30 8.94 5.29
N ARG A 41 -2.46 9.37 6.55
CA ARG A 41 -1.32 9.63 7.45
C ARG A 41 -0.54 8.37 7.80
N ASN A 42 -1.21 7.30 8.22
CA ASN A 42 -0.54 6.12 8.78
C ASN A 42 0.10 5.23 7.70
N LEU A 43 -0.44 5.25 6.48
CA LEU A 43 0.15 4.62 5.30
C LEU A 43 1.07 5.59 4.52
N SER A 44 1.21 6.85 4.96
CA SER A 44 2.00 7.89 4.28
C SER A 44 1.63 8.06 2.80
N VAL A 45 0.35 7.95 2.48
CA VAL A 45 -0.16 8.08 1.10
C VAL A 45 0.00 9.53 0.64
N LYS A 46 0.59 9.73 -0.52
CA LYS A 46 0.81 11.06 -1.12
C LYS A 46 -0.27 11.44 -2.15
N GLU A 47 -1.00 10.46 -2.65
CA GLU A 47 -2.09 10.66 -3.61
C GLU A 47 -3.48 10.51 -2.99
N ASP A 48 -4.52 10.76 -3.79
CA ASP A 48 -5.90 10.56 -3.37
C ASP A 48 -6.25 9.07 -3.28
N ILE A 49 -6.65 8.62 -2.10
CA ILE A 49 -7.17 7.27 -1.89
C ILE A 49 -8.53 7.14 -2.58
N ILE A 50 -8.65 6.15 -3.46
CA ILE A 50 -9.87 5.84 -4.21
C ILE A 50 -10.69 4.78 -3.49
N SER A 51 -10.04 3.72 -3.02
CA SER A 51 -10.66 2.61 -2.29
C SER A 51 -9.72 2.13 -1.19
N MET A 52 -10.27 1.72 -0.05
CA MET A 52 -9.47 1.26 1.09
C MET A 52 -10.21 0.22 1.94
N CYS A 53 -9.43 -0.56 2.67
CA CYS A 53 -9.91 -1.41 3.76
C CYS A 53 -9.01 -1.18 4.98
N ASP A 54 -9.59 -0.71 6.08
CA ASP A 54 -8.90 -0.57 7.37
C ASP A 54 -9.05 -1.87 8.17
N THR A 55 -7.95 -2.59 8.37
CA THR A 55 -7.93 -3.85 9.15
C THR A 55 -7.55 -3.63 10.61
N SER A 56 -7.41 -2.37 11.03
CA SER A 56 -7.10 -2.04 12.41
C SER A 56 -8.28 -2.35 13.32
N LEU A 57 -7.99 -2.95 14.47
CA LEU A 57 -8.95 -3.06 15.56
C LEU A 57 -9.51 -1.66 15.89
N PHE A 58 -10.83 -1.53 15.88
CA PHE A 58 -11.59 -0.30 16.12
C PHE A 58 -11.43 0.82 15.07
N GLY A 59 -10.99 0.53 13.84
CA GLY A 59 -10.99 1.52 12.75
C GLY A 59 -10.02 2.69 12.99
N LYS A 60 -8.85 2.39 13.57
CA LYS A 60 -7.81 3.39 13.86
C LYS A 60 -6.95 3.75 12.64
N GLY A 61 -7.12 3.06 11.52
CA GLY A 61 -6.40 3.28 10.26
C GLY A 61 -4.91 2.99 10.33
N LYS A 62 -4.45 2.19 11.30
CA LYS A 62 -3.02 1.84 11.48
C LYS A 62 -2.52 0.80 10.47
N ASN A 63 -3.40 -0.11 10.09
CA ASN A 63 -3.14 -1.24 9.20
C ASN A 63 -4.23 -1.33 8.14
N GLY A 64 -3.93 -1.98 7.03
CA GLY A 64 -4.88 -2.18 5.96
C GLY A 64 -4.25 -1.98 4.60
N ILE A 65 -5.12 -1.77 3.62
CA ILE A 65 -4.74 -1.56 2.23
C ILE A 65 -5.49 -0.34 1.67
N ALA A 66 -4.81 0.43 0.84
CA ALA A 66 -5.38 1.57 0.13
C ALA A 66 -4.92 1.56 -1.33
N PHE A 67 -5.86 1.83 -2.23
CA PHE A 67 -5.64 1.93 -3.67
C PHE A 67 -5.77 3.39 -4.09
N THR A 68 -4.80 3.88 -4.85
CA THR A 68 -4.83 5.17 -5.55
C THR A 68 -4.90 4.91 -7.06
N ASP A 69 -4.84 5.98 -7.85
CA ASP A 69 -4.70 5.90 -9.31
C ASP A 69 -3.31 5.46 -9.77
N LYS A 70 -2.31 5.43 -8.86
CA LYS A 70 -0.90 5.15 -9.20
C LYS A 70 -0.32 3.94 -8.49
N ALA A 71 -0.80 3.64 -7.29
CA ALA A 71 -0.18 2.64 -6.44
C ALA A 71 -1.16 1.95 -5.49
N VAL A 72 -0.73 0.80 -5.01
CA VAL A 72 -1.31 0.13 -3.85
C VAL A 72 -0.40 0.27 -2.64
N TYR A 73 -1.01 0.66 -1.52
CA TYR A 73 -0.35 0.83 -0.22
C TYR A 73 -0.86 -0.25 0.71
N PHE A 74 0.04 -1.01 1.34
CA PHE A 74 -0.32 -2.05 2.28
C PHE A 74 0.51 -1.93 3.56
N LYS A 75 -0.13 -2.15 4.69
CA LYS A 75 0.56 -2.29 5.98
C LYS A 75 -0.08 -3.38 6.81
N ASP A 76 0.74 -4.34 7.19
CA ASP A 76 0.37 -5.41 8.12
C ASP A 76 0.56 -4.99 9.59
N LEU A 77 -0.01 -5.77 10.53
CA LEU A 77 0.00 -5.52 11.97
C LEU A 77 1.40 -5.29 12.56
N PHE A 78 2.40 -6.00 12.05
CA PHE A 78 3.77 -5.98 12.56
C PHE A 78 4.78 -5.43 11.54
N GLY A 79 4.32 -5.02 10.36
CA GLY A 79 5.15 -4.63 9.24
C GLY A 79 5.28 -3.11 9.06
N GLY A 80 6.26 -2.71 8.25
CA GLY A 80 6.31 -1.39 7.64
C GLY A 80 5.26 -1.22 6.55
N VAL A 81 5.10 0.01 6.05
CA VAL A 81 4.29 0.27 4.86
C VAL A 81 5.02 -0.27 3.62
N LYS A 82 4.30 -1.01 2.79
CA LYS A 82 4.69 -1.41 1.44
C LYS A 82 3.90 -0.58 0.44
N VAL A 83 4.59 -0.09 -0.59
CA VAL A 83 4.00 0.71 -1.66
C VAL A 83 4.48 0.09 -2.96
N ILE A 84 3.53 -0.16 -3.86
CA ILE A 84 3.79 -0.73 -5.19
C ILE A 84 3.13 0.16 -6.22
N TYR A 85 3.95 0.80 -7.04
CA TYR A 85 3.51 1.62 -8.16
C TYR A 85 3.17 0.72 -9.36
N TYR A 86 1.97 0.89 -9.92
CA TYR A 86 1.46 0.03 -10.99
C TYR A 86 2.34 0.05 -12.24
N ASP A 87 2.98 1.19 -12.51
CA ASP A 87 3.76 1.40 -13.73
C ASP A 87 5.25 1.04 -13.59
N GLU A 88 5.75 0.89 -12.36
CA GLU A 88 7.20 0.76 -12.08
C GLU A 88 7.55 -0.55 -11.40
N ASP A 89 6.75 -0.97 -10.42
CA ASP A 89 7.12 -2.04 -9.50
C ASP A 89 6.46 -3.39 -9.80
N TRP A 90 5.31 -3.39 -10.49
CA TRP A 90 4.50 -4.61 -10.69
C TRP A 90 4.58 -5.17 -12.11
N ILE A 91 4.99 -6.43 -12.21
CA ILE A 91 5.13 -7.20 -13.44
C ILE A 91 4.08 -8.29 -13.48
N ILE A 92 3.08 -8.12 -14.35
CA ILE A 92 1.97 -9.06 -14.55
C ILE A 92 2.47 -10.48 -14.80
N GLY A 93 1.90 -11.44 -14.06
CA GLY A 93 2.21 -12.87 -14.18
C GLY A 93 3.57 -13.29 -13.64
N LYS A 94 4.37 -12.36 -13.10
CA LYS A 94 5.62 -12.65 -12.40
C LYS A 94 5.52 -12.32 -10.92
N ASP A 95 4.94 -11.16 -10.60
CA ASP A 95 4.80 -10.69 -9.24
C ASP A 95 3.46 -11.16 -8.66
N ASP A 96 3.45 -11.41 -7.35
CA ASP A 96 2.24 -11.72 -6.60
C ASP A 96 2.15 -10.91 -5.31
N ALA A 97 0.96 -10.88 -4.71
CA ALA A 97 0.71 -10.11 -3.49
C ALA A 97 1.48 -10.67 -2.28
N PHE A 98 1.94 -11.91 -2.32
CA PHE A 98 2.66 -12.53 -1.21
C PHE A 98 4.09 -12.01 -1.17
N ASP A 99 4.83 -12.18 -2.25
CA ASP A 99 6.24 -11.80 -2.33
C ASP A 99 6.40 -10.27 -2.35
N THR A 100 5.47 -9.57 -3.02
CA THR A 100 5.62 -8.14 -3.30
C THR A 100 5.05 -7.27 -2.18
N LEU A 101 3.84 -7.58 -1.70
CA LEU A 101 3.21 -6.85 -0.59
C LEU A 101 3.48 -7.48 0.78
N GLY A 102 4.08 -8.68 0.84
CA GLY A 102 4.29 -9.40 2.09
C GLY A 102 3.01 -10.01 2.67
N ILE A 103 1.95 -10.17 1.88
CA ILE A 103 0.66 -10.69 2.35
C ILE A 103 0.74 -12.21 2.40
N THR A 104 1.08 -12.76 3.56
CA THR A 104 1.20 -14.21 3.75
C THR A 104 -0.06 -14.97 3.30
N PRO A 105 0.05 -16.21 2.77
CA PRO A 105 -1.12 -17.01 2.41
C PRO A 105 -2.04 -17.28 3.61
N THR A 106 -1.45 -17.29 4.82
CA THR A 106 -2.13 -17.42 6.12
C THR A 106 -2.79 -16.13 6.60
N ASN A 107 -2.65 -15.01 5.87
CA ASN A 107 -3.33 -13.76 6.20
C ASN A 107 -4.85 -14.01 6.26
N THR A 108 -5.47 -13.58 7.36
CA THR A 108 -6.88 -13.84 7.65
C THR A 108 -7.83 -12.82 7.03
N PHE A 109 -7.29 -11.70 6.51
CA PHE A 109 -8.07 -10.60 5.97
C PHE A 109 -8.17 -10.66 4.45
N PHE A 110 -7.05 -10.93 3.76
CA PHE A 110 -6.95 -10.85 2.32
C PHE A 110 -6.72 -12.21 1.66
N ASP A 111 -7.39 -12.44 0.54
CA ASP A 111 -7.10 -13.51 -0.40
C ASP A 111 -5.99 -13.07 -1.35
N ASN A 112 -4.87 -13.77 -1.27
CA ASN A 112 -3.66 -13.42 -2.00
C ASN A 112 -3.84 -13.55 -3.52
N PHE A 113 -4.52 -14.59 -3.99
CA PHE A 113 -4.74 -14.82 -5.42
C PHE A 113 -5.71 -13.79 -5.98
N ALA A 114 -6.83 -13.57 -5.29
CA ALA A 114 -7.80 -12.56 -5.74
C ALA A 114 -7.22 -11.14 -5.71
N LEU A 115 -6.31 -10.84 -4.78
CA LEU A 115 -5.64 -9.55 -4.71
C LEU A 115 -4.57 -9.39 -5.80
N THR A 116 -3.83 -10.46 -6.11
CA THR A 116 -2.88 -10.50 -7.24
C THR A 116 -3.61 -10.24 -8.55
N ASP A 117 -4.72 -10.95 -8.81
CA ASP A 117 -5.56 -10.75 -10.00
C ASP A 117 -6.09 -9.30 -10.08
N LEU A 118 -6.49 -8.72 -8.94
CA LEU A 118 -6.96 -7.33 -8.89
C LEU A 118 -5.85 -6.36 -9.31
N ILE A 119 -4.63 -6.53 -8.79
CA ILE A 119 -3.50 -5.64 -9.11
C ILE A 119 -3.10 -5.80 -10.57
N ASP A 120 -3.08 -7.03 -11.10
CA ASP A 120 -2.85 -7.31 -12.53
C ASP A 120 -3.85 -6.54 -13.42
N ASP A 121 -5.14 -6.59 -13.08
CA ASP A 121 -6.17 -5.86 -13.83
C ASP A 121 -5.98 -4.34 -13.74
N LEU A 122 -5.57 -3.81 -12.57
CA LEU A 122 -5.25 -2.38 -12.40
C LEU A 122 -4.05 -1.94 -13.24
N VAL A 123 -3.00 -2.75 -13.31
CA VAL A 123 -1.82 -2.46 -14.15
C VAL A 123 -2.21 -2.45 -15.63
N ARG A 124 -3.04 -3.39 -16.10
CA ARG A 124 -3.57 -3.39 -17.48
C ARG A 124 -4.37 -2.12 -17.77
N MET A 125 -5.29 -1.74 -16.89
CA MET A 125 -6.06 -0.50 -17.02
C MET A 125 -5.17 0.75 -17.05
N SER A 126 -4.04 0.73 -16.32
CA SER A 126 -3.08 1.85 -16.32
C SER A 126 -2.42 1.96 -17.70
N ALA A 127 -1.92 0.85 -18.22
CA ALA A 127 -1.26 0.76 -19.52
C ALA A 127 -2.16 1.19 -20.69
N GLU A 128 -3.41 0.69 -20.75
CA GLU A 128 -4.37 1.02 -21.82
C GLU A 128 -4.67 2.53 -21.90
N SER A 129 -4.66 3.21 -20.74
CA SER A 129 -4.91 4.64 -20.69
C SER A 129 -3.76 5.50 -21.22
N ARG A 130 -2.56 4.93 -21.38
CA ARG A 130 -1.39 5.63 -21.92
C ARG A 130 -1.36 5.56 -23.45
N ASP A 131 -1.66 4.40 -24.00
CA ASP A 131 -1.65 4.14 -25.46
C ASP A 131 -2.68 5.00 -26.22
N SER A 132 -3.77 5.39 -25.56
CA SER A 132 -4.80 6.25 -26.15
C SER A 132 -4.39 7.72 -26.32
N THR A 133 -3.20 8.13 -25.86
CA THR A 133 -2.76 9.55 -25.88
C THR A 133 -1.61 9.81 -26.86
N GLU A 134 -1.01 8.78 -27.47
CA GLU A 134 0.11 8.95 -28.40
C GLU A 134 -0.35 8.80 -29.85
N GLU A 135 -1.07 9.81 -30.35
CA GLU A 135 -1.09 10.06 -31.80
C GLU A 135 0.32 10.60 -32.16
N PRO A 136 1.11 9.92 -33.02
CA PRO A 136 2.43 10.39 -33.37
C PRO A 136 2.29 11.74 -34.09
N ALA A 137 2.81 12.80 -33.47
CA ALA A 137 2.99 14.07 -34.15
C ALA A 137 3.81 13.80 -35.43
N PRO A 138 3.35 14.23 -36.61
CA PRO A 138 4.09 14.01 -37.84
C PRO A 138 5.44 14.70 -37.72
N GLU A 139 6.49 13.89 -37.79
CA GLU A 139 7.89 14.23 -37.77
C GLU A 139 8.19 15.26 -38.87
N ALA A 140 8.10 16.54 -38.54
CA ALA A 140 8.54 17.62 -39.41
C ALA A 140 10.07 17.66 -39.33
N ALA A 141 10.68 17.08 -40.34
CA ALA A 141 12.10 17.16 -40.66
C ALA A 141 12.66 18.58 -40.50
N ALA A 142 13.74 18.71 -39.72
CA ALA A 142 14.75 19.74 -39.93
C ALA A 142 16.09 19.27 -39.34
N GLU A 143 16.96 18.83 -40.25
CA GLU A 143 18.41 18.74 -40.08
C GLU A 143 19.01 20.04 -39.52
N ALA A 144 19.98 19.93 -38.62
CA ALA A 144 21.36 20.43 -38.79
C ALA A 144 22.13 20.54 -37.45
N PRO A 145 23.47 20.52 -37.46
CA PRO A 145 24.27 19.94 -36.38
C PRO A 145 25.08 20.96 -35.55
N ALA A 146 25.69 20.40 -34.49
CA ALA A 146 26.92 20.81 -33.83
C ALA A 146 26.89 22.07 -32.94
N GLU A 147 27.18 21.89 -31.65
CA GLU A 147 28.45 22.32 -31.04
C GLU A 147 28.52 21.88 -29.58
N SER A 148 29.62 21.23 -29.20
CA SER A 148 30.06 21.10 -27.81
C SER A 148 30.95 22.30 -27.46
N PRO A 149 30.99 22.76 -26.21
CA PRO A 149 32.26 22.65 -25.51
C PRO A 149 32.19 22.29 -24.01
N LYS A 150 33.29 21.64 -23.60
CA LYS A 150 33.82 21.38 -22.26
C LYS A 150 33.85 22.60 -21.32
N THR A 151 33.61 22.35 -20.04
CA THR A 151 34.35 22.93 -18.87
C THR A 151 34.03 22.03 -17.66
N GLU A 152 34.97 21.34 -17.00
CA GLU A 152 35.98 21.86 -16.03
C GLU A 152 35.27 22.33 -14.74
N ALA A 153 35.63 22.02 -13.49
CA ALA A 153 36.54 21.11 -12.82
C ALA A 153 36.09 21.11 -11.34
N GLU A 154 36.60 20.14 -10.57
CA GLU A 154 36.94 20.23 -9.14
C GLU A 154 36.03 20.99 -8.16
N LYS A 155 35.60 20.29 -7.09
CA LYS A 155 36.32 20.32 -5.80
C LYS A 155 35.53 19.57 -4.73
N ALA A 156 36.12 18.50 -4.23
CA ALA A 156 35.74 17.88 -2.96
C ALA A 156 36.28 18.74 -1.81
N PRO A 157 35.54 18.85 -0.69
CA PRO A 157 36.11 19.03 0.62
C PRO A 157 35.97 17.74 1.46
N GLU A 158 37.01 17.53 2.25
CA GLU A 158 37.30 16.44 3.17
C GLU A 158 36.31 16.33 4.34
N PRO A 159 36.28 15.18 5.04
CA PRO A 159 35.50 14.99 6.25
C PRO A 159 36.15 15.73 7.44
N ASP A 160 35.35 16.52 8.16
CA ASP A 160 35.75 17.06 9.46
C ASP A 160 35.46 16.03 10.58
N GLU A 161 36.47 15.96 11.43
CA GLU A 161 36.65 15.20 12.67
C GLU A 161 35.63 15.62 13.75
N GLU A 162 35.08 14.66 14.48
CA GLU A 162 35.38 14.36 15.91
C GLU A 162 34.57 15.19 16.92
N ASP A 163 34.35 14.53 18.06
CA ASP A 163 33.91 15.04 19.36
C ASP A 163 32.42 15.38 19.53
N ASP A 164 31.71 14.55 20.30
CA ASP A 164 31.70 14.70 21.76
C ASP A 164 30.95 13.52 22.40
N ASP A 165 31.63 12.90 23.35
CA ASP A 165 31.05 12.09 24.42
C ASP A 165 30.07 12.96 25.23
N ASP A 166 28.89 12.43 25.56
CA ASP A 166 28.25 12.75 26.82
C ASP A 166 27.42 11.54 27.26
N ASP A 167 28.01 10.85 28.23
CA ASP A 167 27.37 9.98 29.19
C ASP A 167 26.19 10.71 29.86
N ASP A 168 25.01 10.13 29.78
CA ASP A 168 23.99 10.27 30.82
C ASP A 168 23.36 8.88 31.02
N GLU A 169 24.08 8.07 31.80
CA GLU A 169 23.48 7.12 32.73
C GLU A 169 22.57 7.94 33.67
N ASP A 170 21.29 7.60 33.74
CA ASP A 170 20.61 7.26 35.00
C ASP A 170 19.08 7.18 34.82
N ASP A 171 18.53 6.16 35.47
CA ASP A 171 17.25 6.17 36.18
C ASP A 171 15.94 6.26 35.36
N ASP A 172 15.27 5.12 35.20
CA ASP A 172 14.41 4.59 36.27
C ASP A 172 13.53 3.45 35.77
N ASP A 173 13.53 2.38 36.55
CA ASP A 173 12.53 1.32 36.55
C ASP A 173 11.11 1.91 36.63
N ASP A 174 10.28 1.64 35.62
CA ASP A 174 8.82 1.64 35.82
C ASP A 174 8.25 0.27 35.46
N ASP A 175 8.11 -0.49 36.54
CA ASP A 175 7.39 -1.73 36.70
C ASP A 175 5.96 -1.69 36.11
N GLY A 176 5.53 -2.86 35.63
CA GLY A 176 4.16 -3.31 35.92
C GLY A 176 3.08 -2.87 34.94
N GLY A 177 3.12 -3.44 33.73
CA GLY A 177 2.04 -3.31 32.75
C GLY A 177 1.62 -4.59 32.05
N SER A 178 1.88 -5.78 32.61
CA SER A 178 1.34 -7.06 32.11
C SER A 178 -0.17 -7.16 32.40
N LEU A 179 -0.98 -6.45 31.62
CA LEU A 179 -2.43 -6.62 31.57
C LEU A 179 -2.85 -6.46 30.10
N LEU A 180 -3.08 -7.59 29.42
CA LEU A 180 -4.07 -7.82 28.35
C LEU A 180 -3.67 -8.97 27.40
N LEU A 181 -3.37 -10.15 27.94
CA LEU A 181 -3.34 -11.41 27.17
C LEU A 181 -4.29 -12.48 27.75
N ASP A 182 -5.41 -12.08 28.36
CA ASP A 182 -6.43 -12.98 28.92
C ASP A 182 -7.81 -12.84 28.27
N ILE A 183 -7.91 -12.71 26.94
CA ILE A 183 -9.22 -12.78 26.23
C ILE A 183 -9.13 -13.56 24.90
N LEU A 184 -8.42 -14.68 24.88
CA LEU A 184 -8.51 -15.66 23.79
C LEU A 184 -8.69 -17.09 24.34
N ASP A 185 -9.64 -17.25 25.26
CA ASP A 185 -10.16 -18.57 25.63
C ASP A 185 -11.71 -18.57 25.62
N VAL A 186 -12.29 -18.03 24.53
CA VAL A 186 -13.67 -18.37 24.17
C VAL A 186 -13.61 -19.71 23.48
N ALA A 187 -13.65 -20.76 24.30
CA ALA A 187 -13.91 -22.11 23.87
C ALA A 187 -15.23 -22.14 23.06
N LEU A 188 -15.08 -22.49 21.78
CA LEU A 188 -16.14 -23.06 20.97
C LEU A 188 -16.52 -24.40 21.59
N ASP A 189 -17.56 -24.42 22.43
CA ASP A 189 -18.27 -25.66 22.75
C ASP A 189 -19.31 -25.90 21.63
N VAL A 190 -18.86 -26.63 20.63
CA VAL A 190 -19.69 -27.21 19.56
C VAL A 190 -19.68 -28.72 19.78
N THR A 191 -20.64 -29.21 20.56
CA THR A 191 -21.26 -30.55 20.52
C THR A 191 -22.58 -30.40 21.29
N GLU A 192 -23.78 -30.70 20.80
CA GLU A 192 -24.24 -32.01 20.33
C GLU A 192 -25.45 -31.87 19.38
N ASP A 193 -25.34 -32.59 18.26
CA ASP A 193 -26.32 -33.44 17.57
C ASP A 193 -27.82 -33.07 17.51
N PRO A 194 -28.37 -32.83 16.30
CA PRO A 194 -29.80 -32.88 16.04
C PRO A 194 -30.20 -34.26 15.48
N SER A 195 -30.59 -35.22 16.34
CA SER A 195 -31.33 -36.42 15.91
C SER A 195 -32.00 -37.17 17.08
N VAL A 196 -33.35 -37.13 17.08
CA VAL A 196 -34.39 -38.11 17.54
C VAL A 196 -35.53 -37.40 18.25
#